data_AF-A0A916C6F4-F1
#
_entry.id   AF-A0A916C6F4-F1
#
_cell.length_a   1.000
_cell.length_b   1.000
_cell.length_c   1.000
_cell.angle_alpha   90.00
_cell.angle_beta   90.00
_cell.angle_gamma   90.00
#
_symmetry.space_group_name_H-M   'P 1'
#
loop_
_entity.id
_entity.type
_entity.pdbx_description
1 polymer ?
#
loop_
_entity_poly.entity_id
_entity_poly.type
_entity_poly.pdbx_seq_one_letter_code
_entity_poly.pdbx_strand_id
1 'polypeptide(L)'
;TLRRVANRLVDHDLVETVLRIAREANGDWTRARRDLQNGLGEWIEGMNTLNQVESQASVTLGQLQEATRSLRLVRVAEMLEPLRRMAHEVAQRQGKLVDLDLQGGSLELDRGALETLTELVRRLVWFAVTQGIENVEQRRATGKPPAGRIQVKVGKYEDHVQVLIEDDGCGLNREFIAQRARELGWTNGNGASELDSIFKPGFGVVGNQDGAEGMDLTTIGETLRARHGRLTVTSGAGKGTRFEIHLPLDLAVVDGMVMRVGEVRYIVPVATIRRIVKVEAGSLVHSSADGNHTLLRFEEELVQVQTLAGQQTAEDDQRLVVVVEAESGRTALFIDELLGRQQVLVRPLQGQLANVQDVSGCALLGEGEIGLVLRMSFDSHIVAGGTA
;
A
#
# COMPACT_ATOMS: atom_id res chain seq x y z
N THR A 1 -7.47 33.51 19.58
CA THR A 1 -6.12 34.11 19.50
C THR A 1 -5.54 33.97 18.10
N LEU A 2 -5.52 32.75 17.52
CA LEU A 2 -5.14 32.47 16.12
C LEU A 2 -5.80 33.34 15.06
N ARG A 3 -7.14 33.46 15.04
CA ARG A 3 -7.86 34.32 14.08
C ARG A 3 -7.43 35.79 14.16
N ARG A 4 -6.95 36.24 15.33
CA ARG A 4 -6.49 37.61 15.56
C ARG A 4 -5.04 37.80 15.07
N VAL A 5 -4.21 36.75 15.13
CA VAL A 5 -2.84 36.72 14.61
C VAL A 5 -2.83 36.54 13.09
N ALA A 6 -3.62 35.59 12.58
CA ALA A 6 -3.79 35.35 11.14
C ALA A 6 -4.38 36.59 10.43
N ASN A 7 -5.43 37.22 10.97
CA ASN A 7 -5.94 38.46 10.38
C ASN A 7 -4.91 39.58 10.41
N ARG A 8 -4.08 39.71 11.46
CA ARG A 8 -3.01 40.72 11.49
C ARG A 8 -1.91 40.46 10.46
N LEU A 9 -1.58 39.21 10.18
CA LEU A 9 -0.57 38.83 9.18
C LEU A 9 -1.10 38.98 7.75
N VAL A 10 -2.40 38.77 7.54
CA VAL A 10 -3.08 38.91 6.24
C VAL A 10 -3.44 40.37 5.93
N ASP A 11 -3.88 41.15 6.92
CA ASP A 11 -4.29 42.55 6.75
C ASP A 11 -3.12 43.54 6.69
N HIS A 12 -1.91 43.12 7.09
CA HIS A 12 -0.71 43.94 7.00
C HIS A 12 0.33 43.26 6.13
N ASP A 13 0.28 43.48 4.82
CA ASP A 13 1.41 43.10 3.96
C ASP A 13 2.70 43.70 4.56
N LEU A 14 3.65 42.83 4.87
CA LEU A 14 4.95 43.19 5.44
C LEU A 14 5.63 44.22 4.54
N VAL A 15 5.44 44.09 3.22
CA VAL A 15 5.93 45.03 2.22
C VAL A 15 5.24 46.38 2.35
N GLU A 16 3.90 46.44 2.46
CA GLU A 16 3.19 47.72 2.67
C GLU A 16 3.56 48.38 4.00
N THR A 17 3.76 47.59 5.05
CA THR A 17 4.14 48.10 6.37
C THR A 17 5.54 48.69 6.34
N VAL A 18 6.50 48.01 5.70
CA VAL A 18 7.86 48.51 5.47
C VAL A 18 7.84 49.78 4.61
N LEU A 19 7.06 49.79 3.52
CA LEU A 19 6.94 50.93 2.61
C LEU A 19 6.28 52.14 3.30
N ARG A 20 5.27 51.92 4.14
CA ARG A 20 4.61 52.97 4.92
C ARG A 20 5.58 53.59 5.93
N ILE A 21 6.28 52.77 6.71
CA ILE A 21 7.29 53.24 7.68
C ILE A 21 8.41 54.01 6.96
N ALA A 22 8.84 53.53 5.79
CA ALA A 22 9.84 54.21 4.97
C ALA A 22 9.37 55.57 4.43
N ARG A 23 8.09 55.71 4.06
CA ARG A 23 7.49 56.99 3.63
C ARG A 23 7.29 57.97 4.79
N GLU A 24 6.85 57.48 5.95
CA GLU A 24 6.57 58.29 7.15
C GLU A 24 7.85 58.76 7.86
N ALA A 25 8.98 58.11 7.61
CA ALA A 25 10.28 58.43 8.23
C ALA A 25 10.78 59.85 7.98
N ASN A 26 10.42 60.47 6.84
CA ASN A 26 10.74 61.85 6.45
C ASN A 26 12.20 62.30 6.77
N GLY A 27 13.18 61.40 6.58
CA GLY A 27 14.61 61.65 6.80
C GLY A 27 15.18 61.17 8.16
N ASP A 28 14.36 60.78 9.13
CA ASP A 28 14.81 60.20 10.40
C ASP A 28 14.97 58.67 10.31
N TRP A 29 16.11 58.27 9.74
CA TRP A 29 16.47 56.86 9.53
C TRP A 29 16.66 56.07 10.83
N THR A 30 17.01 56.75 11.93
CA THR A 30 17.16 56.13 13.26
C THR A 30 15.82 55.69 13.83
N ARG A 31 14.77 56.51 13.65
CA ARG A 31 13.41 56.17 14.05
C ARG A 31 12.83 55.08 13.15
N ALA A 32 12.97 55.23 11.83
CA ALA A 32 12.48 54.25 10.86
C ALA A 32 13.07 52.85 11.08
N ARG A 33 14.39 52.77 11.36
CA ARG A 33 15.07 51.51 11.66
C ARG A 33 14.53 50.85 12.92
N ARG A 34 14.24 51.62 13.97
CA ARG A 34 13.69 51.10 15.23
C ARG A 34 12.27 50.57 15.02
N ASP A 35 11.45 51.32 14.30
CA ASP A 35 10.06 50.95 14.03
C ASP A 35 9.97 49.71 13.12
N LEU A 36 10.88 49.57 12.15
CA LEU A 36 11.05 48.35 11.34
C LEU A 36 11.49 47.14 12.16
N GLN A 37 12.48 47.32 13.05
CA GLN A 37 12.95 46.23 13.92
C GLN A 37 11.85 45.73 14.86
N ASN A 38 11.04 46.64 15.41
CA ASN A 38 9.90 46.29 16.25
C ASN A 38 8.82 45.57 15.43
N GLY A 39 8.44 46.09 14.25
CA GLY A 39 7.43 45.48 13.39
C GLY A 39 7.84 44.08 12.88
N LEU A 40 9.12 43.90 12.52
CA LEU A 40 9.67 42.59 12.16
C LEU A 40 9.72 41.63 13.36
N GLY A 41 10.04 42.13 14.55
CA GLY A 41 10.02 41.34 15.78
C GLY A 41 8.64 40.79 16.10
N GLU A 42 7.60 41.63 16.02
CA GLU A 42 6.20 41.23 16.21
C GLU A 42 5.74 40.22 15.13
N TRP A 43 6.20 40.37 13.89
CA TRP A 43 5.93 39.44 12.80
C TRP A 43 6.56 38.06 13.02
N ILE A 44 7.83 38.02 13.42
CA ILE A 44 8.57 36.79 13.72
C ILE A 44 7.91 36.06 14.91
N GLU A 45 7.51 36.80 15.94
CA GLU A 45 6.80 36.23 17.10
C GLU A 45 5.43 35.66 16.68
N GLY A 46 4.69 36.37 15.82
CA GLY A 46 3.45 35.89 15.23
C GLY A 46 3.62 34.59 14.43
N MET A 47 4.65 34.50 13.60
CA MET A 47 4.99 33.29 12.82
C MET A 47 5.37 32.12 13.72
N ASN A 48 6.19 32.34 14.75
CA ASN A 48 6.56 31.29 15.70
C ASN A 48 5.33 30.76 16.46
N THR A 49 4.40 31.65 16.82
CA THR A 49 3.14 31.26 17.46
C THR A 49 2.27 30.42 16.52
N LEU A 50 2.23 30.75 15.23
CA LEU A 50 1.52 29.95 14.21
C LEU A 50 2.14 28.57 14.03
N ASN A 51 3.46 28.47 13.88
CA ASN A 51 4.16 27.19 13.76
C ASN A 51 3.96 26.31 15.01
N GLN A 52 3.92 26.92 16.20
CA GLN A 52 3.66 26.19 17.44
C GLN A 52 2.23 25.65 17.50
N VAL A 53 1.24 26.43 17.04
CA VAL A 53 -0.14 25.95 16.92
C VAL A 53 -0.25 24.85 15.87
N GLU A 54 0.39 25.00 14.71
CA GLU A 54 0.40 24.00 13.65
C GLU A 54 0.96 22.67 14.18
N SER A 55 2.12 22.70 14.83
CA SER A 55 2.72 21.52 15.46
C SER A 55 1.81 20.87 16.50
N GLN A 56 1.19 21.67 17.38
CA GLN A 56 0.23 21.17 18.37
C GLN A 56 -1.02 20.57 17.71
N ALA A 57 -1.50 21.17 16.63
CA ALA A 57 -2.63 20.66 15.86
C ALA A 57 -2.28 19.32 15.19
N SER A 58 -1.10 19.18 14.59
CA SER A 58 -0.62 17.91 14.02
C SER A 58 -0.54 16.80 15.06
N VAL A 59 0.00 17.08 16.25
CA VAL A 59 0.06 16.10 17.35
C VAL A 59 -1.34 15.68 17.80
N THR A 60 -2.25 16.65 17.95
CA THR A 60 -3.63 16.41 18.39
C THR A 60 -4.43 15.64 17.34
N LEU A 61 -4.21 15.94 16.05
CA LEU A 61 -4.79 15.20 14.92
C LEU A 61 -4.28 13.76 14.89
N GLY A 62 -2.99 13.52 15.13
CA GLY A 62 -2.45 12.17 15.27
C GLY A 62 -3.09 11.39 16.44
N GLN A 63 -3.29 12.04 17.58
CA GLN A 63 -3.97 11.43 18.73
C GLN A 63 -5.45 11.13 18.47
N LEU A 64 -6.17 12.04 17.80
CA LEU A 64 -7.56 11.82 17.41
C LEU A 64 -7.69 10.72 16.35
N GLN A 65 -6.73 10.63 15.42
CA GLN A 65 -6.66 9.53 14.45
C GLN A 65 -6.47 8.19 15.16
N GLU A 66 -5.57 8.10 16.14
CA GLU A 66 -5.36 6.88 16.92
C GLU A 66 -6.59 6.52 17.78
N ALA A 67 -7.23 7.52 18.40
CA ALA A 67 -8.48 7.31 19.12
C ALA A 67 -9.60 6.81 18.19
N THR A 68 -9.71 7.36 16.97
CA THR A 68 -10.69 6.91 15.97
C THR A 68 -10.36 5.53 15.42
N ARG A 69 -9.08 5.19 15.28
CA ARG A 69 -8.59 3.84 14.95
C ARG A 69 -9.06 2.83 15.99
N SER A 70 -8.97 3.16 17.27
CA SER A 70 -9.43 2.31 18.37
C SER A 70 -10.94 2.05 18.35
N LEU A 71 -11.75 3.01 17.85
CA LEU A 71 -13.20 2.86 17.71
C LEU A 71 -13.64 1.90 16.59
N ARG A 72 -12.71 1.50 15.70
CA ARG A 72 -12.97 0.56 14.59
C ARG A 72 -12.41 -0.84 14.85
N LEU A 73 -11.96 -1.09 16.09
CA LEU A 73 -11.44 -2.37 16.49
C LEU A 73 -12.55 -3.38 16.71
N VAL A 74 -12.35 -4.56 16.13
CA VAL A 74 -13.25 -5.70 16.22
C VAL A 74 -12.46 -6.86 16.81
N ARG A 75 -13.13 -7.66 17.66
CA ARG A 75 -12.49 -8.80 18.31
C ARG A 75 -12.24 -9.91 17.29
N VAL A 76 -11.02 -10.46 17.33
CA VAL A 76 -10.61 -11.59 16.46
C VAL A 76 -11.50 -12.82 16.66
N ALA A 77 -12.09 -13.00 17.83
CA ALA A 77 -13.08 -14.04 18.10
C ALA A 77 -14.22 -14.10 17.06
N GLU A 78 -14.66 -12.95 16.53
CA GLU A 78 -15.73 -12.88 15.53
C GLU A 78 -15.36 -13.59 14.21
N MET A 79 -14.06 -13.61 13.87
CA MET A 79 -13.54 -14.38 12.74
C MET A 79 -13.37 -15.87 13.09
N LEU A 80 -12.96 -16.18 14.31
CA LEU A 80 -12.58 -17.54 14.71
C LEU A 80 -13.79 -18.46 14.96
N GLU A 81 -14.87 -17.95 15.53
CA GLU A 81 -16.06 -18.77 15.85
C GLU A 81 -16.72 -19.42 14.61
N PRO A 82 -16.94 -18.71 13.48
CA PRO A 82 -17.48 -19.33 12.27
C PRO A 82 -16.58 -20.44 11.69
N LEU A 83 -15.26 -20.34 11.85
CA LEU A 83 -14.32 -21.34 11.34
C LEU A 83 -14.52 -22.71 12.00
N ARG A 84 -14.84 -22.72 13.30
CA ARG A 84 -15.10 -23.97 14.04
C ARG A 84 -16.30 -24.73 13.48
N ARG A 85 -17.39 -24.01 13.17
CA ARG A 85 -18.58 -24.60 12.54
C ARG A 85 -18.26 -25.13 11.14
N MET A 86 -17.61 -24.30 10.31
CA MET A 86 -17.22 -24.67 8.95
C MET A 86 -16.32 -25.92 8.92
N ALA A 87 -15.27 -25.95 9.73
CA ALA A 87 -14.33 -27.08 9.77
C ALA A 87 -15.05 -28.38 10.17
N HIS A 88 -15.95 -28.32 11.15
CA HIS A 88 -16.73 -29.48 11.58
C HIS A 88 -17.70 -29.98 10.49
N GLU A 89 -18.43 -29.07 9.84
CA GLU A 89 -19.37 -29.41 8.77
C GLU A 89 -18.65 -30.04 7.57
N VAL A 90 -17.51 -29.49 7.15
CA VAL A 90 -16.72 -30.02 6.04
C VAL A 90 -16.11 -31.37 6.39
N ALA A 91 -15.57 -31.52 7.61
CA ALA A 91 -15.02 -32.79 8.07
C ALA A 91 -16.07 -33.90 8.09
N GLN A 92 -17.28 -33.61 8.61
CA GLN A 92 -18.38 -34.58 8.61
C GLN A 92 -18.77 -35.02 7.20
N ARG A 93 -18.90 -34.09 6.25
CA ARG A 93 -19.23 -34.42 4.85
C ARG A 93 -18.20 -35.33 4.18
N GLN A 94 -16.94 -35.25 4.59
CA GLN A 94 -15.85 -36.07 4.04
C GLN A 94 -15.54 -37.32 4.90
N GLY A 95 -16.31 -37.60 5.95
CA GLY A 95 -16.07 -38.73 6.83
C GLY A 95 -14.76 -38.62 7.64
N LYS A 96 -14.30 -37.40 7.91
CA LYS A 96 -13.09 -37.11 8.68
C LYS A 96 -13.42 -36.65 10.09
N LEU A 97 -12.50 -36.85 11.03
CA LEU A 97 -12.58 -36.32 12.38
C LEU A 97 -11.50 -35.24 12.54
N VAL A 98 -11.89 -34.05 12.95
CA VAL A 98 -10.98 -32.89 13.11
C VAL A 98 -11.25 -32.20 14.43
N ASP A 99 -10.17 -31.87 15.14
CA ASP A 99 -10.15 -30.98 16.30
C ASP A 99 -9.49 -29.66 15.91
N LEU A 100 -10.17 -28.55 16.20
CA LEU A 100 -9.75 -27.20 15.83
C LEU A 100 -9.42 -26.39 17.08
N ASP A 101 -8.14 -26.09 17.26
CA ASP A 101 -7.61 -25.26 18.35
C ASP A 101 -7.44 -23.81 17.87
N LEU A 102 -8.15 -22.87 18.49
CA LEU A 102 -8.23 -21.47 18.09
C LEU A 102 -7.66 -20.59 19.20
N GLN A 103 -6.61 -19.83 18.89
CA GLN A 103 -5.89 -18.96 19.84
C GLN A 103 -5.81 -17.52 19.33
N GLY A 104 -5.80 -16.56 20.26
CA GLY A 104 -5.73 -15.13 19.94
C GLY A 104 -7.10 -14.45 19.77
N GLY A 105 -8.21 -15.09 20.19
CA GLY A 105 -9.56 -14.51 20.05
C GLY A 105 -9.81 -13.23 20.85
N SER A 106 -9.04 -12.96 21.91
CA SER A 106 -9.11 -11.73 22.70
C SER A 106 -8.42 -10.54 22.05
N LEU A 107 -7.70 -10.74 20.95
CA LEU A 107 -7.04 -9.65 20.24
C LEU A 107 -8.07 -8.78 19.51
N GLU A 108 -7.72 -7.52 19.35
CA GLU A 108 -8.52 -6.51 18.68
C GLU A 108 -7.77 -5.97 17.46
N LEU A 109 -8.42 -6.08 16.30
CA LEU A 109 -7.88 -5.69 15.01
C LEU A 109 -8.82 -4.72 14.31
N ASP A 110 -8.26 -3.89 13.42
CA ASP A 110 -9.07 -3.07 12.54
C ASP A 110 -9.99 -3.94 11.68
N ARG A 111 -11.24 -3.50 11.51
CA ARG A 111 -12.24 -4.22 10.72
C ARG A 111 -11.75 -4.64 9.32
N GLY A 112 -11.03 -3.78 8.60
CA GLY A 112 -10.56 -4.10 7.25
C GLY A 112 -9.46 -5.17 7.24
N ALA A 113 -8.60 -5.19 8.25
CA ALA A 113 -7.62 -6.25 8.44
C ALA A 113 -8.32 -7.56 8.84
N LEU A 114 -9.32 -7.49 9.72
CA LEU A 114 -10.11 -8.65 10.15
C LEU A 114 -10.87 -9.29 8.99
N GLU A 115 -11.53 -8.51 8.14
CA GLU A 115 -12.25 -9.01 6.95
C GLU A 115 -11.30 -9.73 5.98
N THR A 116 -10.12 -9.14 5.73
CA THR A 116 -9.07 -9.75 4.89
C THR A 116 -8.59 -11.06 5.49
N LEU A 117 -8.23 -11.08 6.79
CA LEU A 117 -7.77 -12.29 7.46
C LEU A 117 -8.87 -13.36 7.50
N THR A 118 -10.14 -12.98 7.67
CA THR A 118 -11.27 -13.91 7.69
C THR A 118 -11.35 -14.70 6.40
N GLU A 119 -11.22 -14.02 5.26
CA GLU A 119 -11.23 -14.69 3.96
C GLU A 119 -10.05 -15.66 3.81
N LEU A 120 -8.83 -15.22 4.13
CA LEU A 120 -7.61 -16.00 3.97
C LEU A 120 -7.58 -17.24 4.87
N VAL A 121 -7.84 -17.03 6.17
CA VAL A 121 -7.83 -18.10 7.16
C VAL A 121 -8.93 -19.13 6.85
N ARG A 122 -10.11 -18.69 6.42
CA ARG A 122 -11.19 -19.60 6.02
C ARG A 122 -10.77 -20.53 4.88
N ARG A 123 -10.12 -20.01 3.84
CA ARG A 123 -9.64 -20.83 2.71
C ARG A 123 -8.57 -21.82 3.15
N LEU A 124 -7.59 -21.37 3.94
CA LEU A 124 -6.50 -22.24 4.40
C LEU A 124 -6.98 -23.33 5.39
N VAL A 125 -7.88 -22.99 6.31
CA VAL A 125 -8.48 -24.00 7.21
C VAL A 125 -9.33 -24.99 6.42
N TRP A 126 -10.11 -24.52 5.44
CA TRP A 126 -10.85 -25.42 4.55
C TRP A 126 -9.88 -26.35 3.81
N PHE A 127 -8.80 -25.83 3.24
CA PHE A 127 -7.78 -26.62 2.56
C PHE A 127 -7.13 -27.66 3.49
N ALA A 128 -6.81 -27.27 4.73
CA ALA A 128 -6.28 -28.19 5.72
C ALA A 128 -7.26 -29.34 6.02
N VAL A 129 -8.58 -29.07 6.14
CA VAL A 129 -9.58 -30.13 6.36
C VAL A 129 -9.75 -31.02 5.13
N THR A 130 -9.81 -30.44 3.92
CA THR A 130 -10.15 -31.19 2.70
C THR A 130 -8.96 -31.93 2.09
N GLN A 131 -7.79 -31.30 2.05
CA GLN A 131 -6.59 -31.81 1.40
C GLN A 131 -5.49 -32.18 2.40
N GLY A 132 -5.43 -31.54 3.57
CA GLY A 132 -4.41 -31.82 4.58
C GLY A 132 -4.70 -33.07 5.42
N ILE A 133 -5.83 -33.09 6.12
CA ILE A 133 -6.19 -34.16 7.06
C ILE A 133 -6.63 -35.42 6.32
N GLU A 134 -6.02 -36.55 6.65
CA GLU A 134 -6.34 -37.87 6.11
C GLU A 134 -7.61 -38.45 6.77
N ASN A 135 -8.23 -39.46 6.15
CA ASN A 135 -9.38 -40.13 6.77
C ASN A 135 -8.95 -41.02 7.96
N VAL A 136 -9.92 -41.45 8.77
CA VAL A 136 -9.65 -42.20 10.02
C VAL A 136 -8.85 -43.49 9.76
N GLU A 137 -9.11 -44.17 8.64
CA GLU A 137 -8.43 -45.43 8.28
C GLU A 137 -6.97 -45.19 7.88
N GLN A 138 -6.71 -44.18 7.04
CA GLN A 138 -5.38 -43.75 6.62
C GLN A 138 -4.54 -43.27 7.82
N ARG A 139 -5.16 -42.55 8.76
CA ARG A 139 -4.49 -42.10 9.99
C ARG A 139 -4.10 -43.28 10.88
N ARG A 140 -4.98 -44.27 11.04
CA ARG A 140 -4.66 -45.51 11.78
C ARG A 140 -3.51 -46.29 11.12
N ALA A 141 -3.50 -46.39 9.79
CA ALA A 141 -2.44 -47.08 9.05
C ALA A 141 -1.07 -46.41 9.23
N THR A 142 -1.04 -45.09 9.44
CA THR A 142 0.19 -44.30 9.66
C THR A 142 0.52 -44.09 11.15
N GLY A 143 -0.27 -44.66 12.07
CA GLY A 143 -0.06 -44.56 13.51
C GLY A 143 -0.45 -43.20 14.13
N LYS A 144 -1.21 -42.38 13.41
CA LYS A 144 -1.68 -41.07 13.88
C LYS A 144 -2.99 -41.18 14.68
N PRO A 145 -3.29 -40.21 15.57
CA PRO A 145 -4.59 -40.14 16.25
C PRO A 145 -5.76 -40.09 15.24
N PRO A 146 -6.92 -40.69 15.56
CA PRO A 146 -8.05 -40.74 14.63
C PRO A 146 -8.63 -39.37 14.29
N ALA A 147 -8.57 -38.41 15.22
CA ALA A 147 -8.88 -37.01 14.97
C ALA A 147 -7.63 -36.26 14.51
N GLY A 148 -7.72 -35.57 13.37
CA GLY A 148 -6.71 -34.63 12.90
C GLY A 148 -6.74 -33.34 13.70
N ARG A 149 -5.58 -32.73 13.93
CA ARG A 149 -5.46 -31.48 14.68
C ARG A 149 -5.16 -30.35 13.72
N ILE A 150 -5.96 -29.28 13.78
CA ILE A 150 -5.68 -28.01 13.12
C ILE A 150 -5.59 -26.93 14.20
N GLN A 151 -4.53 -26.15 14.19
CA GLN A 151 -4.29 -25.07 15.12
C GLN A 151 -4.23 -23.74 14.37
N VAL A 152 -5.01 -22.76 14.81
CA VAL A 152 -4.98 -21.38 14.30
C VAL A 152 -4.58 -20.46 15.44
N LYS A 153 -3.44 -19.78 15.31
CA LYS A 153 -2.99 -18.76 16.28
C LYS A 153 -2.93 -17.41 15.60
N VAL A 154 -3.56 -16.43 16.22
CA VAL A 154 -3.45 -15.03 15.82
C VAL A 154 -2.59 -14.30 16.84
N GLY A 155 -1.57 -13.59 16.36
CA GLY A 155 -0.68 -12.74 17.14
C GLY A 155 -0.66 -11.32 16.57
N LYS A 156 -0.57 -10.31 17.44
CA LYS A 156 -0.44 -8.91 17.05
C LYS A 156 0.94 -8.42 17.49
N TYR A 157 1.72 -7.95 16.53
CA TYR A 157 3.02 -7.29 16.74
C TYR A 157 2.85 -5.78 16.55
N GLU A 158 3.93 -5.02 16.71
CA GLU A 158 3.90 -3.55 16.62
C GLU A 158 3.49 -3.07 15.22
N ASP A 159 4.02 -3.71 14.18
CA ASP A 159 3.89 -3.31 12.77
C ASP A 159 3.03 -4.26 11.91
N HIS A 160 2.72 -5.47 12.40
CA HIS A 160 1.95 -6.46 11.65
C HIS A 160 1.13 -7.42 12.52
N VAL A 161 0.12 -8.03 11.91
CA VAL A 161 -0.57 -9.21 12.43
C VAL A 161 0.10 -10.45 11.86
N GLN A 162 0.37 -11.41 12.73
CA GLN A 162 0.78 -12.75 12.32
C GLN A 162 -0.39 -13.70 12.52
N VAL A 163 -0.65 -14.54 11.52
CA VAL A 163 -1.57 -15.68 11.65
C VAL A 163 -0.85 -16.96 11.29
N LEU A 164 -0.86 -17.90 12.22
CA LEU A 164 -0.25 -19.21 12.07
C LEU A 164 -1.34 -20.28 11.98
N ILE A 165 -1.28 -21.10 10.92
CA ILE A 165 -2.20 -22.22 10.71
C ILE A 165 -1.38 -23.48 10.55
N GLU A 166 -1.54 -24.43 11.46
CA GLU A 166 -0.77 -25.68 11.52
C GLU A 166 -1.71 -26.89 11.52
N ASP A 167 -1.47 -27.86 10.64
CA ASP A 167 -2.14 -29.16 10.64
C ASP A 167 -1.16 -30.30 10.89
N ASP A 168 -1.67 -31.46 11.31
CA ASP A 168 -0.90 -32.71 11.48
C ASP A 168 -1.18 -33.75 10.38
N GLY A 169 -1.60 -33.29 9.21
CA GLY A 169 -2.05 -34.08 8.08
C GLY A 169 -0.91 -34.71 7.27
N CYS A 170 -1.20 -35.06 6.01
CA CYS A 170 -0.25 -35.74 5.14
C CYS A 170 0.89 -34.83 4.64
N GLY A 171 0.76 -33.52 4.81
CA GLY A 171 1.68 -32.53 4.24
C GLY A 171 1.42 -32.31 2.74
N LEU A 172 2.22 -31.45 2.11
CA LEU A 172 2.14 -31.14 0.68
C LEU A 172 3.05 -32.08 -0.12
N ASN A 173 2.59 -32.48 -1.30
CA ASN A 173 3.39 -33.26 -2.25
C ASN A 173 4.49 -32.38 -2.88
N ARG A 174 5.70 -32.46 -2.31
CA ARG A 174 6.86 -31.66 -2.75
C ARG A 174 7.30 -32.02 -4.16
N GLU A 175 7.27 -33.30 -4.52
CA GLU A 175 7.66 -33.77 -5.84
C GLU A 175 6.74 -33.20 -6.93
N PHE A 176 5.42 -33.20 -6.68
CA PHE A 176 4.43 -32.58 -7.57
C PHE A 176 4.69 -31.07 -7.72
N ILE A 177 4.90 -30.36 -6.60
CA ILE A 177 5.15 -28.92 -6.62
C ILE A 177 6.44 -28.58 -7.37
N ALA A 178 7.51 -29.33 -7.13
CA ALA A 178 8.80 -29.18 -7.77
C ALA A 178 8.75 -29.49 -9.27
N GLN A 179 8.02 -30.53 -9.66
CA GLN A 179 7.80 -30.85 -11.07
C GLN A 179 7.02 -29.73 -11.76
N ARG A 180 5.94 -29.26 -11.14
CA ARG A 180 5.09 -28.22 -11.71
C ARG A 180 5.84 -26.89 -11.85
N ALA A 181 6.62 -26.50 -10.84
CA ALA A 181 7.47 -25.32 -10.90
C ALA A 181 8.48 -25.40 -12.05
N ARG A 182 9.08 -26.57 -12.29
CA ARG A 182 9.99 -26.80 -13.43
C ARG A 182 9.29 -26.71 -14.78
N GLU A 183 8.09 -27.27 -14.92
CA GLU A 183 7.28 -27.16 -16.14
C GLU A 183 6.95 -25.69 -16.48
N LEU A 184 6.77 -24.85 -15.46
CA LEU A 184 6.52 -23.41 -15.59
C LEU A 184 7.81 -22.59 -15.78
N GLY A 185 8.98 -23.23 -15.83
CA GLY A 185 10.27 -22.55 -15.98
C GLY A 185 10.74 -21.80 -14.73
N TRP A 186 10.13 -22.06 -13.57
CA TRP A 186 10.51 -21.44 -12.29
C TRP A 186 11.65 -22.24 -11.66
N THR A 187 12.86 -22.09 -12.20
CA THR A 187 14.07 -22.67 -11.60
C THR A 187 14.48 -21.82 -10.39
N ASN A 188 14.66 -22.47 -9.23
CA ASN A 188 14.95 -21.81 -7.95
C ASN A 188 16.34 -21.13 -7.98
N GLY A 189 16.39 -19.85 -8.38
CA GLY A 189 17.59 -19.02 -8.31
C GLY A 189 17.68 -18.15 -7.04
N ASN A 190 16.56 -17.82 -6.40
CA ASN A 190 16.52 -16.70 -5.44
C ASN A 190 15.77 -17.05 -4.15
N GLY A 191 16.34 -17.87 -3.26
CA GLY A 191 16.07 -17.89 -1.81
C GLY A 191 14.65 -18.16 -1.26
N ALA A 192 13.60 -18.20 -2.09
CA ALA A 192 12.24 -18.54 -1.68
C ALA A 192 12.07 -20.05 -1.56
N SER A 193 11.28 -20.51 -0.59
CA SER A 193 10.97 -21.94 -0.45
C SER A 193 10.26 -22.41 -1.71
N GLU A 194 10.66 -23.55 -2.28
CA GLU A 194 10.02 -24.13 -3.47
C GLU A 194 8.49 -24.26 -3.31
N LEU A 195 8.05 -24.48 -2.07
CA LEU A 195 6.65 -24.53 -1.68
C LEU A 195 5.92 -23.19 -1.81
N ASP A 196 6.59 -22.05 -1.67
CA ASP A 196 5.95 -20.72 -1.79
C ASP A 196 5.48 -20.47 -3.25
N SER A 197 5.99 -21.24 -4.21
CA SER A 197 5.56 -21.19 -5.61
C SER A 197 4.08 -21.48 -5.80
N ILE A 198 3.43 -22.20 -4.87
CA ILE A 198 1.99 -22.51 -4.94
C ILE A 198 1.09 -21.27 -4.91
N PHE A 199 1.62 -20.12 -4.46
CA PHE A 199 0.88 -18.86 -4.40
C PHE A 199 1.15 -17.93 -5.59
N LYS A 200 2.03 -18.33 -6.52
CA LYS A 200 2.38 -17.53 -7.70
C LYS A 200 1.34 -17.72 -8.82
N PRO A 201 0.97 -16.64 -9.54
CA PRO A 201 0.02 -16.75 -10.66
C PRO A 201 0.47 -17.81 -11.67
N GLY A 202 -0.48 -18.62 -12.15
CA GLY A 202 -0.20 -19.68 -13.14
C GLY A 202 0.24 -21.03 -12.55
N PHE A 203 0.42 -21.16 -11.23
CA PHE A 203 0.72 -22.45 -10.60
C PHE A 203 -0.45 -23.44 -10.77
N GLY A 204 -1.68 -22.96 -10.52
CA GLY A 204 -2.91 -23.72 -10.64
C GLY A 204 -3.34 -24.41 -9.35
N VAL A 205 -4.09 -25.49 -9.49
CA VAL A 205 -4.76 -26.19 -8.39
C VAL A 205 -3.79 -27.09 -7.63
N VAL A 206 -3.76 -26.95 -6.31
CA VAL A 206 -3.00 -27.81 -5.37
C VAL A 206 -3.98 -28.77 -4.68
N GLY A 207 -3.66 -30.06 -4.68
CA GLY A 207 -4.43 -31.08 -3.98
C GLY A 207 -3.56 -32.27 -3.61
N ASN A 208 -3.93 -32.96 -2.53
CA ASN A 208 -3.20 -34.12 -2.02
C ASN A 208 -3.95 -35.44 -2.22
N GLN A 209 -5.22 -35.41 -2.64
CA GLN A 209 -6.06 -36.59 -2.81
C GLN A 209 -6.52 -36.74 -4.27
N ASP A 210 -6.33 -37.93 -4.83
CA ASP A 210 -6.85 -38.29 -6.15
C ASP A 210 -8.39 -38.20 -6.15
N GLY A 211 -8.94 -37.27 -6.94
CA GLY A 211 -10.39 -37.08 -7.11
C GLY A 211 -11.05 -36.03 -6.22
N ALA A 212 -10.31 -35.35 -5.33
CA ALA A 212 -10.82 -34.16 -4.65
C ALA A 212 -10.52 -32.90 -5.48
N GLU A 213 -11.50 -31.99 -5.62
CA GLU A 213 -11.26 -30.65 -6.16
C GLU A 213 -10.20 -29.98 -5.27
N GLY A 214 -8.99 -29.82 -5.79
CA GLY A 214 -7.93 -29.10 -5.09
C GLY A 214 -8.29 -27.62 -4.93
N MET A 215 -7.39 -26.85 -4.32
CA MET A 215 -7.56 -25.40 -4.20
C MET A 215 -6.55 -24.67 -5.06
N ASP A 216 -7.04 -23.69 -5.82
CA ASP A 216 -6.17 -22.65 -6.35
C ASP A 216 -5.78 -21.69 -5.21
N LEU A 217 -4.50 -21.75 -4.83
CA LEU A 217 -3.95 -20.91 -3.77
C LEU A 217 -3.42 -19.57 -4.30
N THR A 218 -3.47 -19.32 -5.61
CA THR A 218 -2.95 -18.07 -6.21
C THR A 218 -3.73 -16.85 -5.75
N THR A 219 -5.05 -16.96 -5.59
CA THR A 219 -5.88 -15.84 -5.09
C THR A 219 -5.45 -15.40 -3.70
N ILE A 220 -5.02 -16.32 -2.83
CA ILE A 220 -4.49 -16.00 -1.49
C ILE A 220 -3.22 -15.15 -1.63
N GLY A 221 -2.32 -15.55 -2.53
CA GLY A 221 -1.09 -14.81 -2.83
C GLY A 221 -1.35 -13.43 -3.42
N GLU A 222 -2.37 -13.26 -4.25
CA GLU A 222 -2.79 -11.98 -4.82
C GLU A 222 -3.37 -11.05 -3.76
N THR A 223 -4.30 -11.54 -2.93
CA THR A 223 -4.90 -10.78 -1.82
C THR A 223 -3.82 -10.29 -0.85
N LEU A 224 -2.83 -11.13 -0.52
CA LEU A 224 -1.72 -10.74 0.35
C LEU A 224 -0.80 -9.71 -0.31
N ARG A 225 -0.42 -9.90 -1.57
CA ARG A 225 0.39 -8.92 -2.31
C ARG A 225 -0.28 -7.55 -2.37
N ALA A 226 -1.59 -7.51 -2.63
CA ALA A 226 -2.38 -6.27 -2.65
C ALA A 226 -2.42 -5.53 -1.30
N ARG A 227 -2.13 -6.23 -0.19
CA ARG A 227 -2.09 -5.68 1.17
C ARG A 227 -0.69 -5.58 1.74
N HIS A 228 0.34 -5.68 0.89
CA HIS A 228 1.75 -5.71 1.31
C HIS A 228 2.06 -6.80 2.35
N GLY A 229 1.23 -7.84 2.39
CA GLY A 229 1.41 -8.99 3.26
C GLY A 229 2.30 -10.05 2.63
N ARG A 230 2.75 -10.99 3.46
CA ARG A 230 3.57 -12.13 3.07
C ARG A 230 2.95 -13.42 3.61
N LEU A 231 3.06 -14.49 2.85
CA LEU A 231 2.74 -15.84 3.29
C LEU A 231 3.94 -16.74 3.04
N THR A 232 4.31 -17.50 4.06
CA THR A 232 5.30 -18.57 3.97
C THR A 232 4.64 -19.90 4.27
N VAL A 233 5.09 -20.95 3.58
CA VAL A 233 4.61 -22.31 3.83
C VAL A 233 5.76 -23.25 4.15
N THR A 234 5.59 -24.02 5.21
CA THR A 234 6.47 -25.12 5.58
C THR A 234 5.66 -26.40 5.66
N SER A 235 6.07 -27.45 4.97
CA SER A 235 5.35 -28.72 4.98
C SER A 235 6.30 -29.91 4.97
N GLY A 236 5.95 -30.97 5.68
CA GLY A 236 6.70 -32.23 5.69
C GLY A 236 5.77 -33.40 5.40
N ALA A 237 6.22 -34.33 4.56
CA ALA A 237 5.46 -35.55 4.25
C ALA A 237 5.14 -36.32 5.55
N GLY A 238 3.85 -36.56 5.77
CA GLY A 238 3.32 -37.20 6.97
C GLY A 238 3.39 -36.37 8.26
N LYS A 239 3.93 -35.14 8.22
CA LYS A 239 4.08 -34.24 9.39
C LYS A 239 3.13 -33.04 9.36
N GLY A 240 2.33 -32.91 8.31
CA GLY A 240 1.38 -31.81 8.12
C GLY A 240 2.00 -30.55 7.52
N THR A 241 1.20 -29.48 7.50
CA THR A 241 1.55 -28.20 6.86
C THR A 241 1.39 -27.04 7.84
N ARG A 242 2.27 -26.05 7.70
CA ARG A 242 2.31 -24.81 8.47
C ARG A 242 2.27 -23.65 7.49
N PHE A 243 1.19 -22.88 7.55
CA PHE A 243 1.02 -21.61 6.85
C PHE A 243 1.24 -20.46 7.82
N GLU A 244 2.08 -19.51 7.45
CA GLU A 244 2.40 -18.34 8.27
C GLU A 244 2.15 -17.06 7.47
N ILE A 245 1.12 -16.32 7.85
CA ILE A 245 0.70 -15.06 7.25
C ILE A 245 1.26 -13.92 8.08
N HIS A 246 1.88 -12.94 7.42
CA HIS A 246 2.19 -11.63 7.97
C HIS A 246 1.40 -10.58 7.20
N LEU A 247 0.52 -9.85 7.89
CA LEU A 247 -0.28 -8.78 7.32
C LEU A 247 0.06 -7.47 8.04
N PRO A 248 0.65 -6.47 7.36
CA PRO A 248 0.93 -5.17 7.96
C PRO A 248 -0.33 -4.59 8.61
N LEU A 249 -0.15 -4.05 9.81
CA LEU A 249 -1.21 -3.43 10.60
C LEU A 249 -1.43 -2.00 10.11
N ASP A 250 -1.68 -1.70 8.82
CA ASP A 250 -1.96 -0.30 8.43
C ASP A 250 -2.67 -0.12 7.07
N LEU A 251 -3.48 0.95 7.03
CA LEU A 251 -3.68 1.74 5.83
C LEU A 251 -2.36 2.45 5.53
N ALA A 252 -1.78 2.24 4.34
CA ALA A 252 -0.48 2.80 4.04
C ALA A 252 -0.53 4.34 4.10
N VAL A 253 0.16 4.93 5.09
CA VAL A 253 0.44 6.36 5.07
C VAL A 253 1.56 6.57 4.07
N VAL A 254 1.25 7.24 2.96
CA VAL A 254 2.25 7.61 1.95
C VAL A 254 2.60 9.06 2.15
N ASP A 255 3.89 9.33 2.35
CA ASP A 255 4.44 10.67 2.23
C ASP A 255 4.63 10.98 0.75
N GLY A 256 3.70 11.74 0.20
CA GLY A 256 3.54 11.94 -1.23
C GLY A 256 3.68 13.40 -1.63
N MET A 257 4.20 13.62 -2.84
CA MET A 257 4.09 14.89 -3.54
C MET A 257 2.78 14.89 -4.33
N VAL A 258 1.91 15.84 -3.99
CA VAL A 258 0.64 16.05 -4.69
C VAL A 258 0.90 16.94 -5.90
N MET A 259 0.50 16.45 -7.07
CA MET A 259 0.62 17.13 -8.35
C MET A 259 -0.71 17.08 -9.10
N ARG A 260 -0.96 18.06 -9.97
CA ARG A 260 -2.15 18.10 -10.83
C ARG A 260 -1.77 17.90 -12.29
N VAL A 261 -2.55 17.08 -12.98
CA VAL A 261 -2.53 16.90 -14.44
C VAL A 261 -3.98 16.97 -14.93
N GLY A 262 -4.29 18.00 -15.71
CA GLY A 262 -5.65 18.39 -16.05
C GLY A 262 -6.48 18.65 -14.79
N GLU A 263 -7.59 17.94 -14.67
CA GLU A 263 -8.50 17.98 -13.51
C GLU A 263 -8.15 16.92 -12.44
N VAL A 264 -7.18 16.05 -12.71
CA VAL A 264 -6.87 14.90 -11.85
C VAL A 264 -5.66 15.21 -10.96
N ARG A 265 -5.76 14.83 -9.70
CA ARG A 265 -4.65 14.92 -8.74
C ARG A 265 -3.97 13.58 -8.59
N TYR A 266 -2.65 13.60 -8.72
CA TYR A 266 -1.79 12.44 -8.56
C TYR A 266 -0.89 12.65 -7.36
N ILE A 267 -0.55 11.54 -6.70
CA ILE A 267 0.30 11.50 -5.51
C ILE A 267 1.43 10.55 -5.82
N VAL A 268 2.65 11.08 -5.89
CA VAL A 268 3.86 10.26 -6.07
C VAL A 268 4.62 10.21 -4.75
N PRO A 269 5.02 9.01 -4.27
CA PRO A 269 5.84 8.89 -3.07
C PRO A 269 7.10 9.74 -3.17
N VAL A 270 7.37 10.58 -2.17
CA VAL A 270 8.54 11.47 -2.20
C VAL A 270 9.85 10.69 -2.34
N ALA A 271 9.90 9.48 -1.79
CA ALA A 271 11.06 8.58 -1.87
C ALA A 271 11.45 8.19 -3.31
N THR A 272 10.52 8.25 -4.26
CA THR A 272 10.78 7.88 -5.66
C THR A 272 11.14 9.09 -6.51
N ILE A 273 10.89 10.31 -6.01
CA ILE A 273 11.19 11.55 -6.74
C ILE A 273 12.69 11.84 -6.67
N ARG A 274 13.32 11.95 -7.84
CA ARG A 274 14.71 12.38 -7.97
C ARG A 274 14.81 13.89 -8.08
N ARG A 275 13.98 14.49 -8.93
CA ARG A 275 14.01 15.93 -9.16
C ARG A 275 12.72 16.43 -9.77
N ILE A 276 12.40 17.69 -9.50
CA ILE A 276 11.34 18.44 -10.17
C ILE A 276 12.04 19.51 -11.00
N VAL A 277 11.79 19.51 -12.31
CA VAL A 277 12.49 20.33 -13.28
C VAL A 277 11.46 21.17 -14.03
N LYS A 278 11.72 22.47 -14.17
CA LYS A 278 11.00 23.30 -15.14
C LYS A 278 11.64 23.08 -16.50
N VAL A 279 10.84 22.67 -17.48
CA VAL A 279 11.31 22.46 -18.85
C VAL A 279 11.60 23.82 -19.47
N GLU A 280 12.84 24.01 -19.91
CA GLU A 280 13.26 25.16 -20.70
C GLU A 280 13.29 24.80 -22.18
N ALA A 281 13.08 25.79 -23.05
CA ALA A 281 13.11 25.61 -24.51
C ALA A 281 14.41 24.91 -24.96
N GLY A 282 14.27 23.78 -25.67
CA GLY A 282 15.39 22.95 -26.14
C GLY A 282 15.81 21.79 -25.23
N SER A 283 15.18 21.63 -24.06
CA SER A 283 15.46 20.51 -23.14
C SER A 283 14.76 19.21 -23.54
N LEU A 284 13.72 19.32 -24.37
CA LEU A 284 12.96 18.20 -24.91
C LEU A 284 13.52 17.80 -26.28
N VAL A 285 13.75 16.49 -26.45
CA VAL A 285 14.16 15.89 -27.71
C VAL A 285 13.05 14.95 -28.16
N HIS A 286 12.56 15.14 -29.39
CA HIS A 286 11.59 14.25 -30.00
C HIS A 286 12.33 13.17 -30.79
N SER A 287 12.11 11.90 -30.47
CA SER A 287 12.62 10.77 -31.26
C SER A 287 11.52 10.26 -32.18
N SER A 288 11.74 10.35 -33.49
CA SER A 288 10.81 9.85 -34.52
C SER A 288 11.00 8.37 -34.85
N ALA A 289 12.06 7.73 -34.35
CA ALA A 289 12.24 6.28 -34.44
C ALA A 289 11.46 5.61 -33.30
N ASP A 290 10.54 4.72 -33.65
CA ASP A 290 9.61 3.98 -32.76
C ASP A 290 8.62 4.84 -31.94
N GLY A 291 7.55 5.32 -32.57
CA GLY A 291 6.34 5.71 -31.83
C GLY A 291 6.26 7.15 -31.29
N ASN A 292 7.15 8.05 -31.73
CA ASN A 292 7.13 9.49 -31.41
C ASN A 292 7.25 9.78 -29.90
N HIS A 293 8.35 9.32 -29.30
CA HIS A 293 8.62 9.52 -27.88
C HIS A 293 9.24 10.90 -27.61
N THR A 294 8.82 11.50 -26.51
CA THR A 294 9.44 12.72 -25.96
C THR A 294 10.48 12.31 -24.92
N LEU A 295 11.71 12.79 -25.08
CA LEU A 295 12.82 12.55 -24.16
C LEU A 295 13.21 13.86 -23.49
N LEU A 296 13.47 13.81 -22.19
CA LEU A 296 14.06 14.90 -21.42
C LEU A 296 15.56 14.65 -21.29
N ARG A 297 16.37 15.65 -21.66
CA ARG A 297 17.78 15.65 -21.29
C ARG A 297 17.89 15.98 -19.79
N PHE A 298 18.20 14.97 -18.99
CA PHE A 298 18.37 15.10 -17.55
C PHE A 298 19.81 14.75 -17.20
N GLU A 299 20.59 15.76 -16.82
CA GLU A 299 22.04 15.62 -16.64
C GLU A 299 22.70 15.12 -17.95
N GLU A 300 23.42 13.99 -17.91
CA GLU A 300 24.06 13.36 -19.08
C GLU A 300 23.21 12.24 -19.71
N GLU A 301 22.00 11.99 -19.19
CA GLU A 301 21.11 10.91 -19.62
C GLU A 301 19.87 11.44 -20.37
N LEU A 302 19.30 10.60 -21.24
CA LEU A 302 18.00 10.84 -21.86
C LEU A 302 16.96 10.02 -21.11
N VAL A 303 16.01 10.70 -20.48
CA VAL A 303 14.92 10.08 -19.72
C VAL A 303 13.64 10.18 -20.54
N GLN A 304 12.91 9.08 -20.68
CA GLN A 304 11.63 9.09 -21.38
C GLN A 304 10.61 9.90 -20.58
N VAL A 305 9.92 10.82 -21.25
CA VAL A 305 8.83 11.58 -20.67
C VAL A 305 7.51 10.91 -20.99
N GLN A 306 6.76 10.60 -19.94
CA GLN A 306 5.44 10.01 -20.02
C GLN A 306 4.36 11.03 -19.65
N THR A 307 3.20 10.89 -20.30
CA THR A 307 2.00 11.65 -19.96
C THR A 307 1.04 10.78 -19.17
N LEU A 308 0.57 11.29 -18.04
CA LEU A 308 -0.47 10.65 -17.26
C LEU A 308 -1.83 10.81 -17.98
N ALA A 309 -2.65 9.77 -17.95
CA ALA A 309 -4.01 9.73 -18.53
C ALA A 309 -4.13 9.99 -20.05
N GLY A 310 -3.05 9.81 -20.83
CA GLY A 310 -3.10 9.97 -22.29
C GLY A 310 -3.41 11.39 -22.77
N GLN A 311 -3.40 12.37 -21.86
CA GLN A 311 -3.51 13.78 -22.24
C GLN A 311 -2.19 14.21 -22.87
N GLN A 312 -2.14 14.23 -24.21
CA GLN A 312 -1.19 15.07 -24.93
C GLN A 312 -1.67 16.51 -24.78
N THR A 313 -1.24 17.18 -23.72
CA THR A 313 -1.46 18.62 -23.61
C THR A 313 -0.44 19.33 -24.49
N ALA A 314 -0.88 20.41 -25.14
CA ALA A 314 -0.26 21.09 -26.28
C ALA A 314 1.20 21.57 -26.09
N GLU A 315 1.84 21.96 -27.19
CA GLU A 315 3.15 22.62 -27.28
C GLU A 315 3.20 23.85 -26.34
N ASP A 316 3.82 23.75 -25.17
CA ASP A 316 4.07 24.95 -24.35
C ASP A 316 5.37 24.82 -23.53
N ASP A 317 6.28 25.76 -23.75
CA ASP A 317 7.67 25.81 -23.28
C ASP A 317 7.83 26.15 -21.78
N GLN A 318 6.78 25.96 -20.97
CA GLN A 318 6.78 26.37 -19.54
C GLN A 318 6.32 25.30 -18.55
N ARG A 319 6.34 24.02 -18.94
CA ARG A 319 5.82 22.93 -18.07
C ARG A 319 6.81 22.43 -17.04
N LEU A 320 6.27 21.85 -15.97
CA LEU A 320 7.03 21.15 -14.94
C LEU A 320 7.07 19.65 -15.25
N VAL A 321 8.20 19.03 -14.94
CA VAL A 321 8.41 17.59 -15.07
C VAL A 321 8.95 17.04 -13.76
N VAL A 322 8.37 15.93 -13.30
CA VAL A 322 8.84 15.19 -12.12
C VAL A 322 9.62 13.97 -12.60
N VAL A 323 10.92 13.94 -12.35
CA VAL A 323 11.77 12.78 -12.62
C VAL A 323 11.70 11.84 -11.44
N VAL A 324 11.34 10.60 -11.72
CA VAL A 324 11.07 9.56 -10.74
C VAL A 324 11.87 8.29 -11.04
N GLU A 325 12.22 7.56 -9.99
CA GLU A 325 12.82 6.23 -10.09
C GLU A 325 11.71 5.17 -10.11
N ALA A 326 11.66 4.36 -11.15
CA ALA A 326 10.79 3.19 -11.28
C ALA A 326 11.63 1.91 -11.33
N GLU A 327 11.00 0.74 -11.19
CA GLU A 327 11.69 -0.56 -11.28
C GLU A 327 12.34 -0.79 -12.65
N SER A 328 11.74 -0.25 -13.72
CA SER A 328 12.23 -0.31 -15.10
C SER A 328 13.29 0.76 -15.42
N GLY A 329 13.64 1.62 -14.46
CA GLY A 329 14.59 2.72 -14.62
C GLY A 329 13.97 4.10 -14.36
N ARG A 330 14.69 5.16 -14.70
CA ARG A 330 14.20 6.54 -14.52
C ARG A 330 13.13 6.85 -15.57
N THR A 331 12.05 7.48 -15.12
CA THR A 331 11.02 8.05 -16.00
C THR A 331 10.73 9.47 -15.58
N ALA A 332 10.23 10.28 -16.51
CA ALA A 332 9.84 11.65 -16.25
C ALA A 332 8.34 11.82 -16.48
N LEU A 333 7.63 12.46 -15.56
CA LEU A 333 6.18 12.66 -15.64
C LEU A 333 5.89 14.13 -15.88
N PHE A 334 5.12 14.44 -16.93
CA PHE A 334 4.60 15.80 -17.12
C PHE A 334 3.56 16.14 -16.06
N ILE A 335 3.66 17.35 -15.51
CA ILE A 335 2.69 17.90 -14.56
C ILE A 335 2.31 19.34 -14.92
N ASP A 336 1.07 19.71 -14.64
CA ASP A 336 0.61 21.09 -14.84
C ASP A 336 0.92 21.95 -13.61
N GLU A 337 0.67 21.41 -12.42
CA GLU A 337 0.92 22.12 -11.16
C GLU A 337 1.47 21.19 -10.07
N LEU A 338 2.41 21.71 -9.28
CA LEU A 338 2.90 21.09 -8.06
C LEU A 338 2.17 21.68 -6.86
N LEU A 339 1.27 20.91 -6.25
CA LEU A 339 0.44 21.38 -5.12
C LEU A 339 1.17 21.30 -3.78
N GLY A 340 2.14 20.37 -3.66
CA GLY A 340 3.04 20.28 -2.51
C GLY A 340 3.06 18.91 -1.84
N ARG A 341 3.88 18.79 -0.79
CA ARG A 341 4.08 17.53 -0.05
C ARG A 341 3.00 17.34 1.00
N GLN A 342 2.37 16.17 1.04
CA GLN A 342 1.35 15.81 2.02
C GLN A 342 1.48 14.34 2.42
N GLN A 343 1.25 14.06 3.70
CA GLN A 343 1.08 12.69 4.18
C GLN A 343 -0.38 12.29 3.99
N VAL A 344 -0.61 11.24 3.22
CA VAL A 344 -1.95 10.82 2.82
C VAL A 344 -2.21 9.37 3.18
N LEU A 345 -3.46 9.08 3.53
CA LEU A 345 -3.90 7.73 3.87
C LEU A 345 -4.39 7.02 2.61
N VAL A 346 -3.65 6.02 2.16
CA VAL A 346 -3.96 5.32 0.91
C VAL A 346 -4.99 4.22 1.17
N ARG A 347 -6.06 4.26 0.37
CA ARG A 347 -7.08 3.22 0.29
C ARG A 347 -6.91 2.47 -1.04
N PRO A 348 -6.92 1.13 -1.04
CA PRO A 348 -6.91 0.39 -2.29
C PRO A 348 -8.20 0.69 -3.07
N LEU A 349 -8.07 0.81 -4.39
CA LEU A 349 -9.23 0.87 -5.28
C LEU A 349 -9.98 -0.46 -5.24
N GLN A 350 -11.31 -0.42 -5.30
CA GLN A 350 -12.17 -1.60 -5.20
C GLN A 350 -13.06 -1.75 -6.43
N GLY A 351 -13.57 -2.98 -6.66
CA GLY A 351 -14.49 -3.28 -7.76
C GLY A 351 -13.80 -3.15 -9.13
N GLN A 352 -14.47 -2.47 -10.06
CA GLN A 352 -13.95 -2.26 -11.43
C GLN A 352 -12.67 -1.44 -11.47
N LEU A 353 -12.38 -0.67 -10.42
CA LEU A 353 -11.18 0.18 -10.30
C LEU A 353 -9.98 -0.55 -9.68
N ALA A 354 -10.15 -1.80 -9.20
CA ALA A 354 -9.09 -2.54 -8.52
C ALA A 354 -7.90 -2.87 -9.44
N ASN A 355 -8.11 -2.93 -10.76
CA ASN A 355 -7.11 -3.32 -11.76
C ASN A 355 -6.58 -2.15 -12.60
N VAL A 356 -6.77 -0.91 -12.15
CA VAL A 356 -6.20 0.25 -12.83
C VAL A 356 -4.67 0.15 -12.77
N GLN A 357 -4.04 0.09 -13.94
CA GLN A 357 -2.58 0.05 -14.07
C GLN A 357 -1.97 1.35 -13.53
N ASP A 358 -0.74 1.26 -13.02
CA ASP A 358 0.04 2.40 -12.50
C ASP A 358 -0.56 3.15 -11.32
N VAL A 359 -1.62 2.64 -10.69
CA VAL A 359 -2.24 3.21 -9.48
C VAL A 359 -2.19 2.20 -8.33
N SER A 360 -1.60 2.63 -7.22
CA SER A 360 -1.54 1.88 -5.96
C SER A 360 -2.83 2.00 -5.15
N GLY A 361 -3.56 3.11 -5.29
CA GLY A 361 -4.78 3.38 -4.55
C GLY A 361 -5.27 4.82 -4.74
N CYS A 362 -6.25 5.22 -3.93
CA CYS A 362 -6.68 6.62 -3.82
C CYS A 362 -6.50 7.12 -2.39
N ALA A 363 -6.36 8.42 -2.22
CA ALA A 363 -6.30 9.05 -0.92
C ALA A 363 -7.16 10.32 -0.90
N LEU A 364 -7.66 10.65 0.29
CA LEU A 364 -8.39 11.91 0.53
C LEU A 364 -7.37 12.99 0.89
N LEU A 365 -7.39 14.09 0.16
CA LEU A 365 -6.56 15.28 0.39
C LEU A 365 -7.23 16.20 1.42
N GLY A 366 -6.46 17.14 1.98
CA GLY A 366 -6.93 18.04 3.05
C GLY A 366 -8.16 18.88 2.70
N GLU A 367 -8.40 19.15 1.42
CA GLU A 367 -9.57 19.92 0.94
C GLU A 367 -10.80 19.05 0.65
N GLY A 368 -10.74 17.75 0.95
CA GLY A 368 -11.83 16.79 0.67
C GLY A 368 -11.82 16.24 -0.75
N GLU A 369 -10.84 16.62 -1.56
CA GLU A 369 -10.64 16.10 -2.90
C GLU A 369 -9.92 14.75 -2.88
N ILE A 370 -10.06 13.98 -3.95
CA ILE A 370 -9.44 12.65 -4.07
C ILE A 370 -8.21 12.74 -4.96
N GLY A 371 -7.10 12.20 -4.49
CA GLY A 371 -5.88 12.01 -5.28
C GLY A 371 -5.60 10.53 -5.55
N LEU A 372 -5.06 10.22 -6.73
CA LEU A 372 -4.63 8.86 -7.11
C LEU A 372 -3.16 8.67 -6.76
N VAL A 373 -2.84 7.62 -6.02
CA VAL A 373 -1.48 7.30 -5.61
C VAL A 373 -0.84 6.44 -6.68
N LEU A 374 0.23 6.93 -7.31
CA LEU A 374 0.89 6.22 -8.41
C LEU A 374 1.72 5.02 -7.92
N ARG A 375 1.72 3.95 -8.70
CA ARG A 375 2.64 2.81 -8.57
C ARG A 375 3.79 3.00 -9.54
N MET A 376 5.02 2.87 -9.06
CA MET A 376 6.24 3.12 -9.86
C MET A 376 6.67 1.89 -10.67
N SER A 377 5.71 1.25 -11.33
CA SER A 377 5.89 0.09 -12.20
C SER A 377 5.39 0.44 -13.60
N PHE A 378 5.94 1.48 -14.20
CA PHE A 378 5.54 1.89 -15.54
C PHE A 378 6.08 0.88 -16.55
N ASP A 379 5.20 0.06 -17.13
CA ASP A 379 5.49 -0.67 -18.36
C ASP A 379 5.48 0.33 -19.53
N SER A 380 6.32 0.10 -20.53
CA SER A 380 6.54 0.97 -21.70
C SER A 380 5.33 1.13 -22.65
N HIS A 381 4.13 0.73 -22.22
CA HIS A 381 2.89 0.79 -22.99
C HIS A 381 1.75 1.43 -22.17
N ILE A 382 1.78 2.76 -21.99
CA ILE A 382 0.57 3.50 -21.60
C ILE A 382 -0.32 3.61 -22.86
N VAL A 383 -1.32 2.74 -22.97
CA VAL A 383 -2.40 2.85 -23.95
C VAL A 383 -3.72 3.11 -23.23
N ALA A 384 -4.27 4.29 -23.52
CA ALA A 384 -5.67 4.69 -23.50
C ALA A 384 -6.46 4.49 -22.19
N GLY A 385 -6.88 5.62 -21.62
CA GLY A 385 -8.03 5.65 -20.74
C GLY A 385 -9.22 4.94 -21.40
N GLY A 386 -9.65 3.84 -20.79
CA GLY A 386 -10.92 3.23 -21.11
C GLY A 386 -12.04 4.13 -20.60
N THR A 387 -12.71 4.83 -21.51
CA THR A 387 -14.10 5.22 -21.31
C THR A 387 -14.95 3.95 -21.24
N ALA A 388 -15.57 3.71 -20.09
CA ALA A 388 -16.78 2.91 -19.95
C ALA A 388 -17.64 3.49 -18.82
#